data_AF-A0A1G7VIL6-F1
#
_entry.id   AF-A0A1G7VIL6-F1
#
_cell.length_a   1.000
_cell.length_b   1.000
_cell.length_c   1.000
_cell.angle_alpha   90.00
_cell.angle_beta   90.00
_cell.angle_gamma   90.00
#
_symmetry.space_group_name_H-M   'P 1'
#
loop_
_entity.id
_entity.type
_entity.pdbx_description
1 polymer ?
#
loop_
_entity_poly.entity_id
_entity_poly.type
_entity_poly.pdbx_seq_one_letter_code
_entity_poly.pdbx_strand_id
1 'polypeptide(L)'
;MPDPVINPHDPVFVSYRHSDGIVLAAELTWLLRAAGIPVWRDVDDLPPGDTDARLQQAIDEGISGAIIIITPQIADSRVVREIEAPRLLNLHRAAPAFALGIVNAVHADSGAVDYDAPDRVLGMEPPELRSVDQKSATRDGLVAMARQMLWHRIAAIRPLVSASGGELRMSLQTRNTPQVYDRTDADLDIRIRPSTHEKLPSAAGLQDLAQTARFLPDAITRAGATAVRIEGGAHLSVALAIGAAIPSTRVGPMTVVDGRGVSWASTTEPQLFDRARLRIVRQSSASVTPPHDRRPEVAAYVDLQSPRSDAAFDQFLATHTGTLVAWQHITSSADGLLEPSDGGNIAAEAAARLRELSMSNANALVHLIVRGPFGTAVLMARLTNTLRIIAYEWDESDSVEGDFLGPRYEAVATLRASAPTGAIEHVHITQS
;
A
#
# COMPACT_ATOMS: atom_id res chain seq x y z
N MET A 1 -14.84 -36.16 7.45
CA MET A 1 -15.46 -34.93 6.91
C MET A 1 -14.80 -34.66 5.57
N PRO A 2 -15.48 -34.10 4.56
CA PRO A 2 -14.79 -33.67 3.35
C PRO A 2 -13.68 -32.67 3.72
N ASP A 3 -12.58 -32.69 3.00
CA ASP A 3 -11.47 -31.77 3.23
C ASP A 3 -12.00 -30.32 3.14
N PRO A 4 -11.63 -29.43 4.08
CA PRO A 4 -12.11 -28.05 4.06
C PRO A 4 -11.63 -27.38 2.77
N VAL A 5 -12.57 -26.85 1.99
CA VAL A 5 -12.26 -26.10 0.77
C VAL A 5 -11.80 -24.70 1.20
N ILE A 6 -10.49 -24.47 1.09
CA ILE A 6 -9.89 -23.16 1.41
C ILE A 6 -9.98 -22.25 0.19
N ASN A 7 -10.69 -21.13 0.32
CA ASN A 7 -10.67 -20.08 -0.68
C ASN A 7 -9.47 -19.15 -0.41
N PRO A 8 -8.54 -18.96 -1.37
CA PRO A 8 -7.35 -18.14 -1.15
C PRO A 8 -7.64 -16.64 -0.99
N HIS A 9 -8.84 -16.17 -1.36
CA HIS A 9 -9.26 -14.77 -1.16
C HIS A 9 -9.72 -14.49 0.27
N ASP A 10 -10.11 -15.54 1.01
CA ASP A 10 -10.56 -15.44 2.40
C ASP A 10 -9.48 -14.81 3.31
N PRO A 11 -9.88 -14.19 4.43
CA PRO A 11 -8.96 -13.52 5.34
C PRO A 11 -7.96 -14.46 6.02
N VAL A 12 -6.90 -13.85 6.55
CA VAL A 12 -6.02 -14.47 7.55
C VAL A 12 -6.55 -14.19 8.96
N PHE A 13 -6.64 -15.21 9.79
CA PHE A 13 -6.93 -15.09 11.22
C PHE A 13 -5.67 -14.78 12.03
N VAL A 14 -5.73 -13.85 12.99
CA VAL A 14 -4.60 -13.57 13.90
C VAL A 14 -4.97 -14.00 15.32
N SER A 15 -4.36 -15.08 15.78
CA SER A 15 -4.52 -15.64 17.13
C SER A 15 -3.51 -15.00 18.08
N TYR A 16 -3.97 -14.45 19.20
CA TYR A 16 -3.13 -13.82 20.21
C TYR A 16 -3.83 -13.76 21.57
N ARG A 17 -3.06 -13.61 22.64
CA ARG A 17 -3.59 -13.26 23.96
C ARG A 17 -3.74 -11.74 24.08
N HIS A 18 -4.93 -11.28 24.45
CA HIS A 18 -5.26 -9.85 24.45
C HIS A 18 -4.33 -8.99 25.33
N SER A 19 -4.02 -9.42 26.54
CA SER A 19 -3.29 -8.62 27.54
C SER A 19 -1.83 -8.32 27.20
N ASP A 20 -1.18 -9.12 26.35
CA ASP A 20 0.25 -9.00 26.03
C ASP A 20 0.57 -9.13 24.55
N GLY A 21 -0.36 -9.66 23.74
CA GLY A 21 -0.20 -9.79 22.28
C GLY A 21 -0.87 -8.68 21.46
N ILE A 22 -1.72 -7.83 22.05
CA ILE A 22 -2.57 -6.89 21.28
C ILE A 22 -1.78 -5.88 20.44
N VAL A 23 -0.67 -5.35 20.95
CA VAL A 23 0.15 -4.37 20.23
C VAL A 23 0.79 -5.02 18.99
N LEU A 24 1.38 -6.20 19.17
CA LEU A 24 1.96 -6.98 18.07
C LEU A 24 0.89 -7.39 17.04
N ALA A 25 -0.28 -7.83 17.52
CA ALA A 25 -1.41 -8.17 16.66
C ALA A 25 -1.87 -6.98 15.83
N ALA A 26 -1.94 -5.78 16.43
CA ALA A 26 -2.32 -4.57 15.75
C ALA A 26 -1.30 -4.16 14.68
N GLU A 27 0.00 -4.20 14.99
CA GLU A 27 1.05 -3.90 14.01
C GLU A 27 1.07 -4.88 12.84
N LEU A 28 1.02 -6.19 13.12
CA LEU A 28 0.99 -7.22 12.10
C LEU A 28 -0.26 -7.11 11.22
N THR A 29 -1.42 -6.84 11.81
CA THR A 29 -2.68 -6.67 11.08
C THR A 29 -2.56 -5.56 10.04
N TRP A 30 -1.97 -4.42 10.40
CA TRP A 30 -1.80 -3.31 9.46
C TRP A 30 -0.76 -3.59 8.39
N LEU A 31 0.30 -4.34 8.70
CA LEU A 31 1.25 -4.82 7.68
C LEU A 31 0.60 -5.80 6.69
N LEU A 32 -0.22 -6.75 7.16
CA LEU A 32 -0.96 -7.67 6.28
C LEU A 32 -1.91 -6.91 5.36
N ARG A 33 -2.69 -5.98 5.92
CA ARG A 33 -3.60 -5.10 5.19
C ARG A 33 -2.87 -4.22 4.15
N ALA A 34 -1.75 -3.62 4.52
CA ALA A 34 -0.94 -2.84 3.60
C ALA A 34 -0.25 -3.71 2.53
N ALA A 35 -0.09 -5.00 2.76
CA ALA A 35 0.41 -5.97 1.78
C ALA A 35 -0.68 -6.53 0.85
N GLY A 36 -1.94 -6.18 1.06
CA GLY A 36 -3.07 -6.68 0.26
C GLY A 36 -3.73 -7.94 0.82
N ILE A 37 -3.52 -8.25 2.10
CA ILE A 37 -4.09 -9.44 2.75
C ILE A 37 -5.21 -9.01 3.71
N PRO A 38 -6.48 -9.38 3.44
CA PRO A 38 -7.56 -9.22 4.39
C PRO A 38 -7.27 -9.97 5.68
N VAL A 39 -7.63 -9.36 6.81
CA VAL A 39 -7.44 -9.94 8.15
C VAL A 39 -8.78 -10.01 8.85
N TRP A 40 -9.07 -11.16 9.46
CA TRP A 40 -10.23 -11.36 10.33
C TRP A 40 -9.88 -10.86 11.73
N ARG A 41 -10.72 -10.03 12.35
CA ARG A 41 -10.39 -9.37 13.63
C ARG A 41 -11.44 -9.59 14.73
N ASP A 42 -10.93 -9.60 15.95
CA ASP A 42 -11.65 -9.79 17.22
C ASP A 42 -12.54 -8.61 17.64
N VAL A 43 -11.94 -7.42 17.72
CA VAL A 43 -12.47 -6.31 18.55
C VAL A 43 -13.50 -5.46 17.81
N ASP A 44 -13.40 -5.39 16.48
CA ASP A 44 -14.23 -4.50 15.66
C ASP A 44 -15.40 -5.25 14.98
N ASP A 45 -15.31 -6.57 14.86
CA ASP A 45 -16.23 -7.40 14.04
C ASP A 45 -17.20 -8.26 14.88
N LEU A 46 -17.12 -8.20 16.22
CA LEU A 46 -17.99 -8.95 17.13
C LEU A 46 -18.77 -8.05 18.09
N PRO A 47 -20.08 -8.28 18.28
CA PRO A 47 -20.80 -7.77 19.44
C PRO A 47 -20.14 -8.27 20.74
N PRO A 48 -20.18 -7.51 21.84
CA PRO A 48 -19.65 -7.98 23.13
C PRO A 48 -20.31 -9.30 23.56
N GLY A 49 -19.52 -10.38 23.59
CA GLY A 49 -19.98 -11.76 23.86
C GLY A 49 -18.89 -12.82 23.60
N ASP A 50 -19.12 -14.03 24.11
CA ASP A 50 -18.18 -15.13 24.41
C ASP A 50 -17.00 -15.40 23.43
N THR A 51 -15.79 -15.54 23.96
CA THR A 51 -14.53 -15.68 23.19
C THR A 51 -14.40 -16.98 22.41
N ASP A 52 -15.09 -18.04 22.83
CA ASP A 52 -15.02 -19.37 22.18
C ASP A 52 -15.75 -19.42 20.83
N ALA A 53 -16.75 -18.54 20.63
CA ALA A 53 -17.51 -18.47 19.39
C ALA A 53 -16.69 -17.92 18.21
N ARG A 54 -15.56 -17.27 18.50
CA ARG A 54 -14.86 -16.40 17.56
C ARG A 54 -14.11 -17.13 16.47
N LEU A 55 -13.28 -18.11 16.83
CA LEU A 55 -12.59 -18.93 15.84
C LEU A 55 -13.57 -19.82 15.08
N GLN A 56 -14.61 -20.33 15.74
CA GLN A 56 -15.64 -21.11 15.06
C GLN A 56 -16.32 -20.25 13.99
N GLN A 57 -16.73 -19.03 14.34
CA GLN A 57 -17.29 -18.07 13.39
C GLN A 57 -16.31 -17.74 12.27
N ALA A 58 -15.03 -17.50 12.56
CA ALA A 58 -14.03 -17.24 11.53
C ALA A 58 -13.90 -18.42 10.55
N ILE A 59 -13.93 -19.65 11.04
CA ILE A 59 -13.91 -20.86 10.21
C ILE A 59 -15.21 -20.99 9.41
N ASP A 60 -16.36 -20.72 10.03
CA ASP A 60 -17.68 -20.80 9.38
C ASP A 60 -17.85 -19.72 8.29
N GLU A 61 -17.24 -18.55 8.48
CA GLU A 61 -17.18 -17.44 7.51
C GLU A 61 -16.10 -17.63 6.43
N GLY A 62 -15.15 -18.54 6.65
CA GLY A 62 -14.02 -18.81 5.76
C GLY A 62 -12.75 -18.04 6.13
N ILE A 63 -11.64 -18.79 6.28
CA ILE A 63 -10.27 -18.26 6.47
C ILE A 63 -9.29 -18.96 5.52
N SER A 64 -8.38 -18.19 4.91
CA SER A 64 -7.35 -18.74 4.01
C SER A 64 -6.08 -19.16 4.74
N GLY A 65 -5.94 -18.77 6.01
CA GLY A 65 -4.75 -19.01 6.80
C GLY A 65 -4.86 -18.38 8.18
N ALA A 66 -3.83 -18.59 9.00
CA ALA A 66 -3.72 -17.99 10.32
C ALA A 66 -2.28 -17.68 10.72
N ILE A 67 -2.15 -16.76 11.67
CA ILE A 67 -0.89 -16.45 12.34
C ILE A 67 -1.11 -16.52 13.85
N ILE A 68 -0.25 -17.23 14.56
CA ILE A 68 -0.27 -17.28 16.03
C ILE A 68 0.85 -16.38 16.56
N ILE A 69 0.51 -15.44 17.44
CA ILE A 69 1.47 -14.56 18.12
C ILE A 69 1.82 -15.15 19.46
N ILE A 70 3.04 -15.68 19.57
CA ILE A 70 3.59 -16.34 20.74
C ILE A 70 4.33 -15.33 21.60
N THR A 71 3.76 -15.04 22.76
CA THR A 71 4.36 -14.23 23.84
C THR A 71 4.68 -15.12 25.04
N PRO A 72 5.57 -14.70 25.96
CA PRO A 72 5.89 -15.51 27.14
C PRO A 72 4.67 -15.87 27.99
N GLN A 73 3.65 -15.00 28.06
CA GLN A 73 2.43 -15.21 28.86
C GLN A 73 1.25 -15.76 28.05
N ILE A 74 1.44 -16.18 26.79
CA ILE A 74 0.35 -16.76 25.99
C ILE A 74 -0.23 -18.04 26.62
N ALA A 75 0.57 -18.73 27.45
CA ALA A 75 0.16 -19.91 28.22
C ALA A 75 -1.08 -19.66 29.10
N ASP A 76 -1.30 -18.42 29.52
CA ASP A 76 -2.45 -18.01 30.35
C ASP A 76 -3.74 -17.85 29.52
N SER A 77 -3.66 -17.93 28.19
CA SER A 77 -4.84 -17.92 27.31
C SER A 77 -5.35 -19.33 27.07
N ARG A 78 -6.33 -19.74 27.88
CA ARG A 78 -7.00 -21.04 27.73
C ARG A 78 -7.58 -21.23 26.33
N VAL A 79 -8.19 -20.18 25.76
CA VAL A 79 -8.81 -20.20 24.42
C VAL A 79 -7.77 -20.48 23.34
N VAL A 80 -6.65 -19.76 23.34
CA VAL A 80 -5.59 -19.99 22.34
C VAL A 80 -5.01 -21.41 22.48
N ARG A 81 -4.77 -21.84 23.73
CA ARG A 81 -4.13 -23.12 24.04
C ARG A 81 -4.99 -24.33 23.71
N GLU A 82 -6.24 -24.33 24.15
CA GLU A 82 -7.12 -25.50 24.11
C GLU A 82 -8.03 -25.51 22.88
N ILE A 83 -8.23 -24.36 22.23
CA ILE A 83 -9.16 -24.22 21.11
C ILE A 83 -8.42 -23.76 19.86
N GLU A 84 -7.79 -22.58 19.87
CA GLU A 84 -7.33 -21.97 18.62
C GLU A 84 -6.11 -22.69 18.01
N ALA A 85 -5.01 -22.80 18.74
CA ALA A 85 -3.78 -23.39 18.22
C ALA A 85 -3.98 -24.84 17.73
N PRO A 86 -4.65 -25.75 18.48
CA PRO A 86 -4.91 -27.10 17.99
C PRO A 86 -5.76 -27.12 16.71
N ARG A 87 -6.79 -26.26 16.62
CA ARG A 87 -7.66 -26.20 15.44
C ARG A 87 -6.94 -25.64 14.21
N LEU A 88 -6.19 -24.57 14.37
CA LEU A 88 -5.39 -23.97 13.29
C LEU A 88 -4.33 -24.93 12.78
N LEU A 89 -3.69 -25.68 13.67
CA LEU A 89 -2.75 -26.74 13.31
C LEU A 89 -3.45 -27.88 12.55
N ASN A 90 -4.63 -28.30 12.99
CA ASN A 90 -5.43 -29.31 12.27
C ASN A 90 -5.81 -28.84 10.85
N LEU A 91 -6.20 -27.57 10.67
CA LEU A 91 -6.48 -27.00 9.35
C LEU A 91 -5.24 -27.00 8.46
N HIS A 92 -4.09 -26.60 9.01
CA HIS A 92 -2.82 -26.61 8.29
C HIS A 92 -2.41 -28.02 7.82
N ARG A 93 -2.65 -29.05 8.64
CA ARG A 93 -2.41 -30.45 8.24
C ARG A 93 -3.38 -30.92 7.16
N ALA A 94 -4.65 -30.57 7.30
CA ALA A 94 -5.72 -31.08 6.44
C ALA A 94 -5.73 -30.41 5.06
N ALA A 95 -5.32 -29.15 4.95
CA ALA A 95 -5.41 -28.36 3.74
C ALA A 95 -4.06 -27.72 3.36
N PRO A 96 -3.36 -28.21 2.32
CA PRO A 96 -2.11 -27.61 1.84
C PRO A 96 -2.24 -26.14 1.40
N ALA A 97 -3.46 -25.70 1.07
CA ALA A 97 -3.75 -24.31 0.72
C ALA A 97 -3.93 -23.39 1.95
N PHE A 98 -3.98 -23.95 3.16
CA PHE A 98 -4.09 -23.18 4.40
C PHE A 98 -2.70 -22.77 4.90
N ALA A 99 -2.43 -21.46 4.89
CA ALA A 99 -1.18 -20.91 5.41
C ALA A 99 -1.20 -20.83 6.93
N LEU A 100 -0.20 -21.37 7.62
CA LEU A 100 0.00 -21.18 9.05
C LEU A 100 1.39 -20.57 9.30
N GLY A 101 1.43 -19.48 10.05
CA GLY A 101 2.67 -18.81 10.46
C GLY A 101 2.70 -18.51 11.96
N ILE A 102 3.89 -18.27 12.50
CA ILE A 102 4.08 -17.91 13.92
C ILE A 102 4.92 -16.63 14.02
N VAL A 103 4.42 -15.65 14.78
CA VAL A 103 5.23 -14.53 15.26
C VAL A 103 5.65 -14.84 16.69
N ASN A 104 6.94 -14.97 16.92
CA ASN A 104 7.49 -15.45 18.19
C ASN A 104 8.28 -14.34 18.89
N ALA A 105 7.81 -13.95 20.07
CA ALA A 105 8.42 -12.99 20.97
C ALA A 105 9.27 -13.66 22.07
N VAL A 106 9.36 -14.99 22.09
CA VAL A 106 10.20 -15.74 23.01
C VAL A 106 11.57 -15.94 22.38
N HIS A 107 12.59 -15.54 23.13
CA HIS A 107 13.98 -15.63 22.72
C HIS A 107 14.70 -16.74 23.48
N ALA A 108 15.61 -17.42 22.79
CA ALA A 108 16.58 -18.32 23.41
C ALA A 108 17.67 -17.51 24.12
N ASP A 109 18.49 -18.16 24.93
CA ASP A 109 19.62 -17.53 25.64
C ASP A 109 20.61 -16.81 24.69
N SER A 110 20.65 -17.23 23.41
CA SER A 110 21.45 -16.60 22.36
C SER A 110 20.88 -15.27 21.84
N GLY A 111 19.68 -14.88 22.26
CA GLY A 111 18.91 -13.74 21.74
C GLY A 111 18.15 -14.03 20.43
N ALA A 112 18.37 -15.18 19.81
CA ALA A 112 17.60 -15.62 18.64
C ALA A 112 16.17 -16.05 19.02
N VAL A 113 15.30 -16.19 18.03
CA VAL A 113 13.96 -16.77 18.23
C VAL A 113 14.07 -18.19 18.80
N ASP A 114 13.35 -18.48 19.88
CA ASP A 114 13.24 -19.84 20.43
C ASP A 114 12.15 -20.61 19.67
N TYR A 115 12.56 -21.39 18.68
CA TYR A 115 11.65 -22.17 17.83
C TYR A 115 10.87 -23.26 18.58
N ASP A 116 11.36 -23.74 19.73
CA ASP A 116 10.65 -24.75 20.54
C ASP A 116 9.66 -24.10 21.53
N ALA A 117 9.73 -22.77 21.72
CA ALA A 117 8.85 -22.06 22.64
C ALA A 117 7.35 -22.25 22.35
N PRO A 118 6.85 -22.18 21.10
CA PRO A 118 5.41 -22.28 20.85
C PRO A 118 4.78 -23.57 21.39
N ASP A 119 5.41 -24.72 21.13
CA ASP A 119 4.93 -26.01 21.66
C ASP A 119 4.99 -26.04 23.19
N ARG A 120 6.08 -25.51 23.77
CA ARG A 120 6.30 -25.50 25.23
C ARG A 120 5.30 -24.61 25.97
N VAL A 121 5.06 -23.38 25.49
CA VAL A 121 4.17 -22.42 26.18
C VAL A 121 2.70 -22.75 25.95
N LEU A 122 2.34 -23.36 24.81
CA LEU A 122 0.99 -23.83 24.55
C LEU A 122 0.74 -25.28 25.01
N GLY A 123 1.75 -25.97 25.53
CA GLY A 123 1.59 -27.36 26.00
C GLY A 123 1.11 -28.31 24.89
N MET A 124 1.64 -28.16 23.68
CA MET A 124 1.25 -28.99 22.54
C MET A 124 1.87 -30.38 22.65
N GLU A 125 1.03 -31.41 22.65
CA GLU A 125 1.44 -32.81 22.61
C GLU A 125 0.72 -33.56 21.48
N PRO A 126 1.43 -34.06 20.44
CA PRO A 126 2.88 -33.95 20.22
C PRO A 126 3.33 -32.54 19.79
N PRO A 127 4.63 -32.19 19.95
CA PRO A 127 5.16 -30.90 19.52
C PRO A 127 5.24 -30.83 18.00
N GLU A 128 4.59 -29.83 17.42
CA GLU A 128 4.48 -29.66 15.97
C GLU A 128 4.66 -28.20 15.53
N LEU A 129 4.32 -27.23 16.39
CA LEU A 129 4.41 -25.80 16.09
C LEU A 129 5.85 -25.34 15.84
N ARG A 130 6.86 -26.02 16.40
CA ARG A 130 8.27 -25.76 16.10
C ARG A 130 8.64 -25.90 14.62
N SER A 131 7.84 -26.65 13.86
CA SER A 131 8.06 -26.90 12.43
C SER A 131 7.30 -25.91 11.53
N VAL A 132 6.37 -25.15 12.10
CA VAL A 132 5.69 -24.05 11.42
C VAL A 132 6.67 -22.90 11.24
N ASP A 133 6.57 -22.19 10.12
CA ASP A 133 7.46 -21.06 9.83
C ASP A 133 7.28 -19.94 10.86
N GLN A 134 8.38 -19.59 11.54
CA GLN A 134 8.38 -18.59 12.60
C GLN A 134 9.19 -17.36 12.22
N LYS A 135 8.74 -16.20 12.68
CA LYS A 135 9.46 -14.91 12.58
C LYS A 135 9.50 -14.23 13.94
N SER A 136 10.54 -13.44 14.16
CA SER A 136 10.66 -12.65 15.39
C SER A 136 9.50 -11.65 15.52
N ALA A 137 9.13 -11.31 16.75
CA ALA A 137 8.19 -10.22 17.06
C ALA A 137 8.79 -8.81 16.87
N THR A 138 9.90 -8.69 16.13
CA THR A 138 10.47 -7.40 15.73
C THR A 138 9.78 -6.88 14.46
N ARG A 139 9.84 -5.58 14.20
CA ARG A 139 9.23 -4.99 13.00
C ARG A 139 9.65 -5.69 11.70
N ASP A 140 10.94 -6.00 11.55
CA ASP A 140 11.45 -6.74 10.38
C ASP A 140 10.89 -8.16 10.30
N GLY A 141 10.72 -8.83 11.44
CA GLY A 141 10.08 -10.14 11.53
C GLY A 141 8.59 -10.10 11.14
N LEU A 142 7.85 -9.07 11.58
CA LEU A 142 6.46 -8.86 11.17
C LEU A 142 6.33 -8.61 9.67
N VAL A 143 7.21 -7.77 9.09
CA VAL A 143 7.25 -7.52 7.64
C VAL A 143 7.62 -8.81 6.88
N ALA A 144 8.54 -9.60 7.41
CA ALA A 144 8.91 -10.89 6.83
C ALA A 144 7.76 -11.90 6.87
N MET A 145 6.99 -11.93 7.96
CA MET A 145 5.78 -12.75 8.09
C MET A 145 4.71 -12.32 7.08
N ALA A 146 4.39 -11.02 7.01
CA ALA A 146 3.42 -10.50 6.03
C ALA A 146 3.81 -10.85 4.58
N ARG A 147 5.11 -10.78 4.26
CA ARG A 147 5.65 -11.20 2.96
C ARG A 147 5.42 -12.69 2.67
N GLN A 148 5.60 -13.57 3.66
CA GLN A 148 5.41 -15.01 3.47
C GLN A 148 3.95 -15.37 3.28
N MET A 149 3.06 -14.76 4.06
CA MET A 149 1.62 -14.90 3.88
C MET A 149 1.19 -14.41 2.49
N LEU A 150 1.77 -13.29 2.02
CA LEU A 150 1.56 -12.80 0.66
C LEU A 150 2.01 -13.83 -0.38
N TRP A 151 3.22 -14.39 -0.25
CA TRP A 151 3.70 -15.41 -1.20
C TRP A 151 2.85 -16.67 -1.23
N HIS A 152 2.39 -17.13 -0.08
CA HIS A 152 1.49 -18.27 0.00
C HIS A 152 0.17 -17.97 -0.73
N ARG A 153 -0.44 -16.80 -0.45
CA ARG A 153 -1.65 -16.35 -1.14
C ARG A 153 -1.43 -16.26 -2.65
N ILE A 154 -0.35 -15.60 -3.09
CA ILE A 154 -0.01 -15.45 -4.52
C ILE A 154 0.14 -16.81 -5.22
N ALA A 155 0.77 -17.79 -4.57
CA ALA A 155 0.87 -19.13 -5.11
C ALA A 155 -0.50 -19.80 -5.25
N ALA A 156 -1.39 -19.60 -4.28
CA ALA A 156 -2.73 -20.18 -4.26
C ALA A 156 -3.70 -19.52 -5.28
N ILE A 157 -3.60 -18.21 -5.52
CA ILE A 157 -4.46 -17.50 -6.50
C ILE A 157 -3.97 -17.65 -7.95
N ARG A 158 -2.72 -18.07 -8.18
CA ARG A 158 -2.13 -18.14 -9.53
C ARG A 158 -3.02 -18.90 -10.54
N PRO A 159 -3.64 -20.05 -10.22
CA PRO A 159 -4.59 -20.70 -11.13
C PRO A 159 -5.82 -19.84 -11.43
N LEU A 160 -6.32 -19.06 -10.46
CA LEU A 160 -7.48 -18.18 -10.61
C LEU A 160 -7.17 -16.98 -11.51
N VAL A 161 -5.99 -16.39 -11.33
CA VAL A 161 -5.48 -15.31 -12.21
C VAL A 161 -5.35 -15.81 -13.64
N SER A 162 -4.78 -17.01 -13.84
CA SER A 162 -4.70 -17.62 -15.18
C SER A 162 -6.07 -17.89 -15.79
N ALA A 163 -7.05 -18.34 -15.00
CA ALA A 163 -8.42 -18.57 -15.45
C ALA A 163 -9.15 -17.25 -15.80
N SER A 164 -8.74 -16.14 -15.19
CA SER A 164 -9.28 -14.79 -15.41
C SER A 164 -8.53 -14.01 -16.50
N GLY A 165 -7.91 -14.72 -17.46
CA GLY A 165 -7.20 -14.08 -18.59
C GLY A 165 -5.86 -13.46 -18.23
N GLY A 166 -5.31 -13.75 -17.05
CA GLY A 166 -4.02 -13.22 -16.58
C GLY A 166 -4.11 -11.83 -15.94
N GLU A 167 -5.31 -11.32 -15.66
CA GLU A 167 -5.49 -10.06 -14.93
C GLU A 167 -5.47 -10.30 -13.42
N LEU A 168 -4.57 -9.62 -12.70
CA LEU A 168 -4.57 -9.59 -11.24
C LEU A 168 -5.32 -8.34 -10.75
N ARG A 169 -6.28 -8.54 -9.85
CA ARG A 169 -7.16 -7.51 -9.30
C ARG A 169 -6.68 -7.04 -7.94
N MET A 170 -6.58 -5.73 -7.79
CA MET A 170 -6.22 -5.08 -6.54
C MET A 170 -7.28 -4.07 -6.15
N SER A 171 -7.68 -4.05 -4.87
CA SER A 171 -8.45 -2.96 -4.29
C SER A 171 -7.54 -2.09 -3.42
N LEU A 172 -7.72 -0.77 -3.45
CA LEU A 172 -6.96 0.19 -2.66
C LEU A 172 -7.90 1.16 -1.94
N GLN A 173 -7.75 1.28 -0.61
CA GLN A 173 -8.47 2.28 0.19
C GLN A 173 -7.57 2.88 1.27
N THR A 174 -7.67 4.20 1.46
CA THR A 174 -6.88 4.95 2.46
C THR A 174 -7.71 5.75 3.46
N ARG A 175 -9.03 5.83 3.28
CA ARG A 175 -9.91 6.69 4.10
C ARG A 175 -10.88 5.91 4.98
N ASN A 176 -11.32 4.74 4.51
CA ASN A 176 -12.25 3.92 5.27
C ASN A 176 -11.50 3.11 6.33
N THR A 177 -12.06 3.04 7.54
CA THR A 177 -11.66 2.03 8.53
C THR A 177 -12.04 0.66 7.98
N PRO A 178 -11.09 -0.27 7.74
CA PRO A 178 -11.41 -1.54 7.12
C PRO A 178 -12.27 -2.39 8.05
N GLN A 179 -13.51 -2.68 7.64
CA GLN A 179 -14.38 -3.68 8.27
C GLN A 179 -14.27 -5.03 7.56
N VAL A 180 -14.61 -6.14 8.22
CA VAL A 180 -14.67 -7.47 7.58
C VAL A 180 -15.65 -7.51 6.40
N TYR A 181 -16.67 -6.66 6.40
CA TYR A 181 -17.61 -6.51 5.30
C TYR A 181 -17.14 -5.57 4.17
N ASP A 182 -16.03 -4.85 4.37
CA ASP A 182 -15.40 -4.01 3.31
C ASP A 182 -14.46 -4.82 2.41
N ARG A 183 -14.50 -6.16 2.53
CA ARG A 183 -13.77 -7.08 1.67
C ARG A 183 -14.32 -6.98 0.26
N THR A 184 -13.38 -6.91 -0.66
CA THR A 184 -13.67 -6.98 -2.09
C THR A 184 -13.32 -8.37 -2.61
N ASP A 185 -13.83 -8.72 -3.80
CA ASP A 185 -13.42 -9.93 -4.52
C ASP A 185 -12.05 -9.77 -5.21
N ALA A 186 -11.23 -8.82 -4.76
CA ALA A 186 -9.89 -8.58 -5.29
C ALA A 186 -8.89 -9.63 -4.79
N ASP A 187 -7.94 -9.98 -5.65
CA ASP A 187 -6.85 -10.91 -5.29
C ASP A 187 -6.00 -10.35 -4.14
N LEU A 188 -5.73 -9.03 -4.21
CA LEU A 188 -5.04 -8.26 -3.19
C LEU A 188 -5.90 -7.08 -2.71
N ASP A 189 -6.14 -7.01 -1.41
CA ASP A 189 -6.97 -5.98 -0.82
C ASP A 189 -6.14 -5.00 0.06
N ILE A 190 -5.60 -3.96 -0.57
CA ILE A 190 -4.67 -3.02 0.07
C ILE A 190 -5.46 -2.00 0.90
N ARG A 191 -5.18 -1.99 2.20
CA ARG A 191 -5.77 -1.06 3.17
C ARG A 191 -4.68 -0.37 3.97
N ILE A 192 -4.74 0.96 4.01
CA ILE A 192 -3.82 1.78 4.81
C ILE A 192 -4.53 2.20 6.10
N ARG A 193 -3.76 2.42 7.18
CA ARG A 193 -4.30 3.01 8.41
C ARG A 193 -5.10 4.27 8.09
N PRO A 194 -6.31 4.43 8.65
CA PRO A 194 -7.04 5.68 8.52
C PRO A 194 -6.23 6.80 9.18
N SER A 195 -6.33 7.99 8.61
CA SER A 195 -5.73 9.18 9.18
C SER A 195 -6.66 9.78 10.24
N THR A 196 -6.08 10.36 11.28
CA THR A 196 -6.78 11.28 12.18
C THR A 196 -6.86 12.69 11.61
N HIS A 197 -6.07 12.98 10.58
CA HIS A 197 -6.08 14.25 9.86
C HIS A 197 -7.16 14.26 8.76
N GLU A 198 -7.80 15.41 8.55
CA GLU A 198 -8.94 15.54 7.63
C GLU A 198 -8.59 15.29 6.15
N LYS A 199 -7.45 15.82 5.71
CA LYS A 199 -6.99 15.74 4.30
C LYS A 199 -5.79 14.82 4.05
N LEU A 200 -4.89 14.69 5.03
CA LEU A 200 -3.62 13.99 4.85
C LEU A 200 -3.74 12.49 5.15
N PRO A 201 -2.98 11.61 4.47
CA PRO A 201 -2.91 10.19 4.80
C PRO A 201 -2.25 9.95 6.16
N SER A 202 -2.43 8.75 6.73
CA SER A 202 -1.75 8.34 7.95
C SER A 202 -0.25 8.16 7.74
N ALA A 203 0.59 8.85 8.53
CA ALA A 203 2.05 8.69 8.49
C ALA A 203 2.48 7.23 8.79
N ALA A 204 1.93 6.61 9.84
CA ALA A 204 2.19 5.21 10.16
C ALA A 204 1.67 4.27 9.06
N GLY A 205 0.53 4.60 8.46
CA GLY A 205 0.00 3.85 7.32
C GLY A 205 0.93 3.89 6.10
N LEU A 206 1.54 5.04 5.82
CA LEU A 206 2.54 5.17 4.75
C LEU A 206 3.83 4.40 5.06
N GLN A 207 4.24 4.34 6.33
CA GLN A 207 5.39 3.53 6.75
C GLN A 207 5.11 2.03 6.58
N ASP A 208 3.91 1.56 6.94
CA ASP A 208 3.47 0.19 6.65
C ASP A 208 3.50 -0.07 5.13
N LEU A 209 2.90 0.82 4.33
CA LEU A 209 2.89 0.72 2.87
C LEU A 209 4.30 0.71 2.26
N ALA A 210 5.21 1.54 2.76
CA ALA A 210 6.59 1.59 2.26
C ALA A 210 7.29 0.22 2.37
N GLN A 211 7.01 -0.50 3.45
CA GLN A 211 7.62 -1.80 3.73
C GLN A 211 6.95 -2.96 2.98
N THR A 212 5.70 -2.81 2.55
CA THR A 212 4.91 -3.87 1.90
C THR A 212 4.76 -3.68 0.40
N ALA A 213 4.57 -2.45 -0.09
CA ALA A 213 4.38 -2.14 -1.52
C ALA A 213 5.58 -2.57 -2.38
N ARG A 214 6.77 -2.66 -1.78
CA ARG A 214 7.97 -3.21 -2.43
C ARG A 214 7.81 -4.65 -2.93
N PHE A 215 6.84 -5.40 -2.39
CA PHE A 215 6.57 -6.77 -2.80
C PHE A 215 5.66 -6.87 -4.03
N LEU A 216 4.97 -5.79 -4.41
CA LEU A 216 3.94 -5.82 -5.47
C LEU A 216 4.46 -6.31 -6.82
N PRO A 217 5.61 -5.83 -7.35
CA PRO A 217 6.11 -6.33 -8.64
C PRO A 217 6.37 -7.84 -8.65
N ASP A 218 6.95 -8.36 -7.57
CA ASP A 218 7.25 -9.78 -7.42
C ASP A 218 5.96 -10.58 -7.22
N ALA A 219 4.97 -10.03 -6.52
CA ALA A 219 3.64 -10.63 -6.35
C ALA A 219 2.94 -10.81 -7.69
N ILE A 220 2.90 -9.75 -8.51
CA ILE A 220 2.32 -9.77 -9.85
C ILE A 220 3.03 -10.80 -10.73
N THR A 221 4.37 -10.80 -10.73
CA THR A 221 5.17 -11.75 -11.52
C THR A 221 4.93 -13.19 -11.07
N ARG A 222 4.92 -13.45 -9.76
CA ARG A 222 4.70 -14.79 -9.19
C ARG A 222 3.28 -15.31 -9.41
N ALA A 223 2.30 -14.41 -9.47
CA ALA A 223 0.92 -14.74 -9.85
C ALA A 223 0.80 -15.15 -11.33
N GLY A 224 1.83 -14.91 -12.15
CA GLY A 224 1.76 -15.12 -13.59
C GLY A 224 0.85 -14.12 -14.30
N ALA A 225 0.60 -12.96 -13.68
CA ALA A 225 -0.29 -11.95 -14.23
C ALA A 225 0.37 -11.22 -15.41
N THR A 226 -0.40 -11.04 -16.47
CA THR A 226 -0.02 -10.27 -17.68
C THR A 226 -0.59 -8.86 -17.65
N ALA A 227 -1.60 -8.59 -16.83
CA ALA A 227 -2.20 -7.28 -16.63
C ALA A 227 -2.60 -7.06 -15.16
N VAL A 228 -2.80 -5.80 -14.77
CA VAL A 228 -3.25 -5.42 -13.43
C VAL A 228 -4.47 -4.52 -13.50
N ARG A 229 -5.48 -4.82 -12.67
CA ARG A 229 -6.63 -3.95 -12.43
C ARG A 229 -6.57 -3.40 -11.01
N ILE A 230 -6.65 -2.09 -10.86
CA ILE A 230 -6.69 -1.42 -9.55
C ILE A 230 -8.05 -0.73 -9.41
N GLU A 231 -8.70 -0.91 -8.26
CA GLU A 231 -9.99 -0.32 -7.95
C GLU A 231 -9.96 0.39 -6.60
N GLY A 232 -10.94 1.25 -6.37
CA GLY A 232 -11.11 1.95 -5.09
C GLY A 232 -10.70 3.42 -5.15
N GLY A 233 -10.13 3.92 -4.07
CA GLY A 233 -9.84 5.34 -3.89
C GLY A 233 -8.79 5.59 -2.82
N ALA A 234 -7.84 6.46 -3.15
CA ALA A 234 -6.75 6.81 -2.26
C ALA A 234 -6.45 8.30 -2.30
N HIS A 235 -5.76 8.77 -1.27
CA HIS A 235 -4.93 9.98 -1.32
C HIS A 235 -4.01 9.92 -2.57
N LEU A 236 -3.84 11.03 -3.28
CA LEU A 236 -3.10 11.07 -4.56
C LEU A 236 -1.61 10.71 -4.39
N SER A 237 -1.00 11.08 -3.29
CA SER A 237 0.34 10.65 -2.87
C SER A 237 0.46 9.12 -2.76
N VAL A 238 -0.55 8.44 -2.22
CA VAL A 238 -0.63 6.98 -2.17
C VAL A 238 -0.84 6.41 -3.57
N ALA A 239 -1.69 7.04 -4.39
CA ALA A 239 -1.90 6.64 -5.78
C ALA A 239 -0.59 6.69 -6.59
N LEU A 240 0.19 7.77 -6.43
CA LEU A 240 1.52 7.91 -7.01
C LEU A 240 2.47 6.83 -6.48
N ALA A 241 2.45 6.54 -5.18
CA ALA A 241 3.30 5.50 -4.60
C ALA A 241 2.99 4.10 -5.15
N ILE A 242 1.71 3.75 -5.31
CA ILE A 242 1.28 2.47 -5.90
C ILE A 242 1.68 2.39 -7.38
N GLY A 243 1.46 3.46 -8.14
CA GLY A 243 1.92 3.53 -9.54
C GLY A 243 3.43 3.32 -9.64
N ALA A 244 4.22 4.06 -8.86
CA ALA A 244 5.68 3.95 -8.80
C ALA A 244 6.16 2.57 -8.33
N ALA A 245 5.39 1.89 -7.48
CA ALA A 245 5.66 0.53 -7.04
C ALA A 245 5.40 -0.51 -8.12
N ILE A 246 4.61 -0.22 -9.15
CA ILE A 246 4.24 -1.14 -10.24
C ILE A 246 4.69 -0.55 -11.59
N PRO A 247 6.01 -0.45 -11.84
CA PRO A 247 6.54 0.23 -13.01
C PRO A 247 6.18 -0.50 -14.32
N SER A 248 5.93 0.26 -15.38
CA SER A 248 5.56 -0.31 -16.70
C SER A 248 6.66 -1.12 -17.37
N THR A 249 7.91 -0.92 -16.96
CA THR A 249 9.07 -1.70 -17.43
C THR A 249 9.08 -3.13 -16.88
N ARG A 250 8.27 -3.43 -15.86
CA ARG A 250 8.27 -4.73 -15.18
C ARG A 250 6.91 -5.42 -15.21
N VAL A 251 5.84 -4.64 -15.29
CA VAL A 251 4.46 -5.13 -15.25
C VAL A 251 3.72 -4.66 -16.49
N GLY A 252 2.87 -5.53 -17.03
CA GLY A 252 2.11 -5.37 -18.27
C GLY A 252 1.12 -4.20 -18.28
N PRO A 253 0.07 -4.25 -19.12
CA PRO A 253 -0.99 -3.24 -19.12
C PRO A 253 -1.63 -3.05 -17.73
N MET A 254 -2.07 -1.83 -17.45
CA MET A 254 -2.71 -1.49 -16.18
C MET A 254 -4.00 -0.71 -16.44
N THR A 255 -5.06 -1.15 -15.78
CA THR A 255 -6.35 -0.47 -15.74
C THR A 255 -6.64 -0.01 -14.31
N VAL A 256 -7.08 1.23 -14.15
CA VAL A 256 -7.53 1.77 -12.87
C VAL A 256 -9.00 2.15 -12.99
N VAL A 257 -9.83 1.67 -12.07
CA VAL A 257 -11.26 1.99 -12.01
C VAL A 257 -11.48 2.96 -10.87
N ASP A 258 -12.01 4.14 -11.17
CA ASP A 258 -12.31 5.14 -10.15
C ASP A 258 -13.61 4.81 -9.39
N GLY A 259 -13.91 5.54 -8.31
CA GLY A 259 -15.11 5.34 -7.49
C GLY A 259 -16.45 5.55 -8.22
N ARG A 260 -16.45 6.00 -9.49
CA ARG A 260 -17.64 6.09 -10.34
C ARG A 260 -17.75 4.90 -11.31
N GLY A 261 -16.87 3.90 -11.20
CA GLY A 261 -16.82 2.76 -12.11
C GLY A 261 -16.16 3.06 -13.45
N VAL A 262 -15.47 4.20 -13.57
CA VAL A 262 -14.85 4.63 -14.83
C VAL A 262 -13.44 4.08 -14.96
N SER A 263 -13.17 3.43 -16.09
CA SER A 263 -11.87 2.79 -16.38
C SER A 263 -10.88 3.74 -17.05
N TRP A 264 -9.69 3.82 -16.47
CA TRP A 264 -8.51 4.54 -16.97
C TRP A 264 -7.45 3.50 -17.33
N ALA A 265 -7.12 3.36 -18.60
CA ALA A 265 -6.21 2.30 -19.06
C ALA A 265 -4.87 2.85 -19.55
N SER A 266 -3.81 2.08 -19.33
CA SER A 266 -2.49 2.29 -19.92
C SER A 266 -1.92 0.99 -20.49
N THR A 267 -1.18 1.10 -21.59
CA THR A 267 -0.43 0.01 -22.19
C THR A 267 0.91 -0.22 -21.47
N THR A 268 1.74 -1.13 -21.97
CA THR A 268 3.11 -1.36 -21.48
C THR A 268 4.05 -0.21 -21.81
N GLU A 269 3.96 0.29 -23.05
CA GLU A 269 4.79 1.37 -23.55
C GLU A 269 4.02 2.70 -23.49
N PRO A 270 4.69 3.80 -23.11
CA PRO A 270 4.09 5.13 -23.19
C PRO A 270 3.87 5.50 -24.66
N GLN A 271 2.62 5.75 -25.03
CA GLN A 271 2.28 6.23 -26.36
C GLN A 271 2.19 7.76 -26.33
N LEU A 272 3.09 8.42 -27.08
CA LEU A 272 3.01 9.86 -27.34
C LEU A 272 2.31 10.05 -28.69
N PHE A 273 1.25 10.85 -28.72
CA PHE A 273 0.47 11.15 -29.93
C PHE A 273 0.87 12.50 -30.50
N ASP A 274 0.68 12.68 -31.80
CA ASP A 274 0.97 13.95 -32.49
C ASP A 274 0.18 15.14 -31.94
N ARG A 275 -1.02 14.89 -31.39
CA ARG A 275 -1.83 15.92 -30.74
C ARG A 275 -1.59 15.94 -29.24
N ALA A 276 -0.93 17.00 -28.77
CA ALA A 276 -0.71 17.24 -27.34
C ALA A 276 -2.04 17.28 -26.56
N ARG A 277 -2.14 16.43 -25.54
CA ARG A 277 -3.25 16.36 -24.59
C ARG A 277 -3.03 17.26 -23.39
N LEU A 278 -1.78 17.65 -23.13
CA LEU A 278 -1.42 18.61 -22.09
C LEU A 278 -0.77 19.86 -22.67
N ARG A 279 -0.89 20.96 -21.95
CA ARG A 279 -0.25 22.24 -22.27
C ARG A 279 0.39 22.83 -21.01
N ILE A 280 1.50 23.53 -21.20
CA ILE A 280 2.13 24.32 -20.13
C ILE A 280 1.49 25.71 -20.15
N VAL A 281 0.83 26.10 -19.06
CA VAL A 281 0.15 27.41 -18.95
C VAL A 281 0.99 28.46 -18.23
N ARG A 282 1.89 28.03 -17.35
CA ARG A 282 2.86 28.88 -16.65
C ARG A 282 4.14 28.09 -16.47
N GLN A 283 5.28 28.75 -16.56
CA GLN A 283 6.58 28.16 -16.28
C GLN A 283 7.57 29.25 -15.88
N SER A 284 8.63 28.85 -15.18
CA SER A 284 9.79 29.69 -14.93
C SER A 284 11.04 28.83 -14.87
N SER A 285 12.14 29.42 -15.30
CA SER A 285 13.49 28.90 -15.05
C SER A 285 14.25 29.98 -14.30
N ALA A 286 14.76 29.65 -13.12
CA ALA A 286 15.51 30.57 -12.29
C ALA A 286 17.01 30.21 -12.35
N SER A 287 17.87 31.21 -12.42
CA SER A 287 19.31 31.04 -12.28
C SER A 287 19.67 30.87 -10.80
N VAL A 288 19.19 29.80 -10.19
CA VAL A 288 19.54 29.40 -8.82
C VAL A 288 20.68 28.41 -8.91
N THR A 289 21.80 28.70 -8.24
CA THR A 289 22.90 27.74 -8.11
C THR A 289 22.58 26.82 -6.94
N PRO A 290 22.28 25.53 -7.18
CA PRO A 290 22.00 24.60 -6.09
C PRO A 290 23.27 24.40 -5.24
N PRO A 291 23.13 24.13 -3.93
CA PRO A 291 24.24 23.73 -3.08
C PRO A 291 24.98 22.53 -3.67
N HIS A 292 26.32 22.50 -3.55
CA HIS A 292 27.15 21.41 -4.12
C HIS A 292 26.84 20.02 -3.55
N ASP A 293 26.23 19.94 -2.36
CA ASP A 293 25.89 18.71 -1.66
C ASP A 293 24.47 18.21 -1.95
N ARG A 294 23.68 18.95 -2.74
CA ARG A 294 22.27 18.61 -3.02
C ARG A 294 21.97 18.62 -4.52
N ARG A 295 20.95 17.85 -4.88
CA ARG A 295 20.41 17.91 -6.25
C ARG A 295 19.66 19.22 -6.44
N PRO A 296 19.64 19.77 -7.66
CA PRO A 296 18.68 20.81 -7.99
C PRO A 296 17.26 20.31 -7.76
N GLU A 297 16.36 21.23 -7.43
CA GLU A 297 14.94 20.95 -7.20
C GLU A 297 14.11 21.65 -8.28
N VAL A 298 13.14 20.95 -8.85
CA VAL A 298 12.18 21.49 -9.82
C VAL A 298 10.77 21.17 -9.37
N ALA A 299 9.78 21.99 -9.75
CA ALA A 299 8.39 21.73 -9.41
C ALA A 299 7.52 21.52 -10.65
N ALA A 300 6.59 20.57 -10.57
CA ALA A 300 5.58 20.35 -11.60
C ALA A 300 4.21 20.29 -10.95
N TYR A 301 3.35 21.24 -11.34
CA TYR A 301 1.95 21.22 -10.98
C TYR A 301 1.13 20.68 -12.15
N VAL A 302 0.60 19.48 -11.99
CA VAL A 302 -0.26 18.80 -12.97
C VAL A 302 -1.72 18.99 -12.55
N ASP A 303 -2.36 20.03 -13.08
CA ASP A 303 -3.77 20.39 -12.81
C ASP A 303 -4.68 19.90 -13.93
N LEU A 304 -5.33 18.77 -13.67
CA LEU A 304 -6.25 18.09 -14.57
C LEU A 304 -7.72 18.25 -14.13
N GLN A 305 -8.02 19.22 -13.25
CA GLN A 305 -9.38 19.51 -12.79
C GLN A 305 -9.86 20.88 -13.25
N SER A 306 -11.18 20.99 -13.40
CA SER A 306 -11.89 22.25 -13.64
C SER A 306 -12.87 22.51 -12.48
N PRO A 307 -13.01 23.75 -11.96
CA PRO A 307 -12.28 24.95 -12.37
C PRO A 307 -10.81 24.91 -11.92
N ARG A 308 -9.96 25.68 -12.60
CA ARG A 308 -8.55 25.87 -12.24
C ARG A 308 -8.42 26.47 -10.83
N SER A 309 -7.43 26.01 -10.06
CA SER A 309 -7.14 26.52 -8.71
C SER A 309 -5.64 26.70 -8.49
N ASP A 310 -5.18 27.96 -8.44
CA ASP A 310 -3.75 28.28 -8.39
C ASP A 310 -3.25 28.62 -6.98
N ALA A 311 -4.13 29.00 -6.05
CA ALA A 311 -3.75 29.64 -4.79
C ALA A 311 -2.72 28.83 -3.97
N ALA A 312 -2.97 27.53 -3.79
CA ALA A 312 -2.05 26.65 -3.07
C ALA A 312 -0.72 26.45 -3.80
N PHE A 313 -0.73 26.45 -5.14
CA PHE A 313 0.49 26.34 -5.92
C PHE A 313 1.30 27.63 -5.89
N ASP A 314 0.65 28.79 -5.92
CA ASP A 314 1.31 30.09 -5.78
C ASP A 314 1.94 30.23 -4.38
N GLN A 315 1.25 29.79 -3.33
CA GLN A 315 1.82 29.72 -1.98
C GLN A 315 3.02 28.77 -1.92
N PHE A 316 2.93 27.59 -2.56
CA PHE A 316 4.05 26.65 -2.67
C PHE A 316 5.26 27.29 -3.37
N LEU A 317 5.07 28.00 -4.48
CA LEU A 317 6.15 28.69 -5.17
C LEU A 317 6.77 29.79 -4.30
N ALA A 318 5.95 30.54 -3.55
CA ALA A 318 6.44 31.57 -2.64
C ALA A 318 7.33 30.99 -1.53
N THR A 319 6.92 29.88 -0.90
CA THR A 319 7.70 29.22 0.16
C THR A 319 8.97 28.53 -0.34
N HIS A 320 9.04 28.20 -1.63
CA HIS A 320 10.21 27.59 -2.28
C HIS A 320 11.00 28.59 -3.14
N THR A 321 10.84 29.89 -2.88
CA THR A 321 11.61 30.93 -3.56
C THR A 321 13.10 30.77 -3.25
N GLY A 322 13.93 30.66 -4.29
CA GLY A 322 15.39 30.51 -4.15
C GLY A 322 15.87 29.07 -3.96
N THR A 323 14.98 28.08 -3.89
CA THR A 323 15.37 26.65 -3.91
C THR A 323 15.09 25.99 -5.26
N LEU A 324 13.95 26.31 -5.89
CA LEU A 324 13.58 25.75 -7.19
C LEU A 324 14.38 26.38 -8.33
N VAL A 325 15.04 25.54 -9.15
CA VAL A 325 15.75 25.99 -10.36
C VAL A 325 14.81 26.13 -11.55
N ALA A 326 13.69 25.40 -11.57
CA ALA A 326 12.66 25.54 -12.59
C ALA A 326 11.31 25.02 -12.08
N TRP A 327 10.22 25.50 -12.69
CA TRP A 327 8.90 24.92 -12.45
C TRP A 327 7.98 25.03 -13.66
N GLN A 328 7.00 24.13 -13.73
CA GLN A 328 5.97 24.09 -14.77
C GLN A 328 4.59 23.88 -14.16
N HIS A 329 3.60 24.61 -14.67
CA HIS A 329 2.17 24.36 -14.46
C HIS A 329 1.60 23.77 -15.76
N ILE A 330 1.21 22.51 -15.68
CA ILE A 330 0.73 21.66 -16.76
C ILE A 330 -0.77 21.43 -16.56
N THR A 331 -1.57 21.62 -17.61
CA THR A 331 -3.02 21.37 -17.58
C THR A 331 -3.49 20.65 -18.85
N SER A 332 -4.74 20.20 -18.84
CA SER A 332 -5.40 19.63 -20.02
C SER A 332 -5.45 20.64 -21.17
N SER A 333 -5.14 20.17 -22.38
CA SER A 333 -5.33 20.95 -23.62
C SER A 333 -6.80 21.11 -24.00
N ALA A 334 -7.66 20.21 -23.53
CA ALA A 334 -9.11 20.29 -23.71
C ALA A 334 -9.77 20.91 -22.48
N ASP A 335 -10.78 21.75 -22.72
CA ASP A 335 -11.64 22.27 -21.65
C ASP A 335 -12.69 21.22 -21.26
N GLY A 336 -13.06 21.19 -19.98
CA GLY A 336 -14.07 20.26 -19.46
C GLY A 336 -13.48 19.03 -18.77
N LEU A 337 -14.27 17.95 -18.71
CA LEU A 337 -13.86 16.69 -18.09
C LEU A 337 -12.87 15.94 -18.98
N LEU A 338 -11.92 15.25 -18.36
CA LEU A 338 -10.99 14.38 -19.08
C LEU A 338 -11.73 13.15 -19.62
N GLU A 339 -11.40 12.76 -20.85
CA GLU A 339 -11.84 11.49 -21.42
C GLU A 339 -11.05 10.32 -20.80
N PRO A 340 -11.71 9.39 -20.10
CA PRO A 340 -11.02 8.29 -19.41
C PRO A 340 -10.22 7.38 -20.34
N SER A 341 -10.69 7.20 -21.58
CA SER A 341 -9.98 6.45 -22.63
C SER A 341 -8.63 7.07 -23.02
N ASP A 342 -8.45 8.38 -22.77
CA ASP A 342 -7.18 9.07 -22.98
C ASP A 342 -6.27 9.04 -21.74
N GLY A 343 -6.69 8.38 -20.65
CA GLY A 343 -5.99 8.37 -19.36
C GLY A 343 -4.52 7.96 -19.43
N GLY A 344 -4.23 6.86 -20.14
CA GLY A 344 -2.86 6.39 -20.36
C GLY A 344 -2.00 7.37 -21.18
N ASN A 345 -2.61 8.07 -22.14
CA ASN A 345 -1.92 9.03 -23.00
C ASN A 345 -1.61 10.32 -22.24
N ILE A 346 -2.57 10.80 -21.45
CA ILE A 346 -2.39 11.92 -20.53
C ILE A 346 -1.27 11.62 -19.53
N ALA A 347 -1.28 10.42 -18.94
CA ALA A 347 -0.24 9.96 -18.03
C ALA A 347 1.14 9.88 -18.70
N ALA A 348 1.21 9.36 -19.93
CA ALA A 348 2.45 9.27 -20.70
C ALA A 348 3.03 10.64 -21.04
N GLU A 349 2.19 11.59 -21.49
CA GLU A 349 2.63 12.95 -21.78
C GLU A 349 3.07 13.69 -20.51
N ALA A 350 2.34 13.55 -19.41
CA ALA A 350 2.73 14.13 -18.13
C ALA A 350 4.10 13.59 -17.68
N ALA A 351 4.27 12.27 -17.66
CA ALA A 351 5.54 11.64 -17.29
C ALA A 351 6.70 12.04 -18.20
N ALA A 352 6.45 12.22 -19.51
CA ALA A 352 7.46 12.72 -20.45
C ALA A 352 7.90 14.15 -20.10
N ARG A 353 6.96 15.04 -19.80
CA ARG A 353 7.25 16.43 -19.37
C ARG A 353 8.00 16.48 -18.05
N LEU A 354 7.61 15.66 -17.06
CA LEU A 354 8.35 15.54 -15.79
C LEU A 354 9.80 15.10 -16.00
N ARG A 355 10.01 14.15 -16.92
CA ARG A 355 11.34 13.67 -17.27
C ARG A 355 12.17 14.74 -17.96
N GLU A 356 11.60 15.44 -18.93
CA GLU A 356 12.25 16.56 -19.61
C GLU A 356 12.64 17.67 -18.64
N LEU A 357 11.73 18.05 -17.73
CA LEU A 357 11.97 19.06 -16.70
C LEU A 357 13.11 18.65 -15.75
N SER A 358 13.14 17.40 -15.30
CA SER A 358 14.21 16.89 -14.44
C SER A 358 15.56 16.82 -15.18
N MET A 359 15.58 16.23 -16.38
CA MET A 359 16.82 16.00 -17.15
C MET A 359 17.47 17.30 -17.61
N SER A 360 16.67 18.28 -18.07
CA SER A 360 17.17 19.60 -18.47
C SER A 360 17.75 20.39 -17.29
N ASN A 361 17.48 19.97 -16.05
CA ASN A 361 17.97 20.57 -14.82
C ASN A 361 18.85 19.58 -14.03
N ALA A 362 19.76 18.89 -14.71
CA ALA A 362 20.76 17.99 -14.12
C ALA A 362 20.18 16.82 -13.28
N ASN A 363 19.11 16.20 -13.77
CA ASN A 363 18.37 15.13 -13.09
C ASN A 363 17.89 15.56 -11.70
N ALA A 364 17.24 16.72 -11.68
CA ALA A 364 16.66 17.36 -10.50
C ALA A 364 15.63 16.48 -9.79
N LEU A 365 15.51 16.67 -8.47
CA LEU A 365 14.39 16.17 -7.68
C LEU A 365 13.11 16.90 -8.10
N VAL A 366 12.03 16.15 -8.37
CA VAL A 366 10.77 16.73 -8.84
C VAL A 366 9.78 16.84 -7.69
N HIS A 367 9.39 18.06 -7.32
CA HIS A 367 8.23 18.32 -6.48
C HIS A 367 6.99 18.17 -7.34
N LEU A 368 6.31 17.02 -7.23
CA LEU A 368 5.15 16.68 -8.04
C LEU A 368 3.87 16.94 -7.26
N ILE A 369 3.12 17.91 -7.75
CA ILE A 369 1.81 18.27 -7.24
C ILE A 369 0.78 17.84 -8.28
N VAL A 370 -0.17 17.01 -7.88
CA VAL A 370 -1.21 16.50 -8.78
C VAL A 370 -2.56 16.95 -8.25
N ARG A 371 -3.35 17.55 -9.14
CA ARG A 371 -4.76 17.82 -8.91
C ARG A 371 -5.53 17.17 -10.05
N GLY A 372 -6.10 15.99 -9.82
CA GLY A 372 -6.65 15.18 -10.90
C GLY A 372 -7.32 13.90 -10.44
N PRO A 373 -7.87 13.12 -11.38
CA PRO A 373 -8.44 11.81 -11.08
C PRO A 373 -7.39 10.83 -10.54
N PHE A 374 -7.79 10.03 -9.55
CA PHE A 374 -6.98 8.96 -8.95
C PHE A 374 -6.29 8.07 -9.99
N GLY A 375 -7.03 7.63 -11.01
CA GLY A 375 -6.49 6.79 -12.08
C GLY A 375 -5.30 7.43 -12.80
N THR A 376 -5.38 8.73 -13.14
CA THR A 376 -4.28 9.42 -13.81
C THR A 376 -3.01 9.51 -12.96
N ALA A 377 -3.13 9.67 -11.63
CA ALA A 377 -1.99 9.68 -10.74
C ALA A 377 -1.26 8.33 -10.72
N VAL A 378 -2.00 7.22 -10.57
CA VAL A 378 -1.42 5.87 -10.64
C VAL A 378 -0.74 5.61 -11.98
N LEU A 379 -1.44 5.90 -13.09
CA LEU A 379 -0.93 5.66 -14.43
C LEU A 379 0.29 6.53 -14.79
N MET A 380 0.37 7.74 -14.26
CA MET A 380 1.52 8.62 -14.45
C MET A 380 2.74 8.10 -13.68
N ALA A 381 2.57 7.76 -12.39
CA ALA A 381 3.69 7.37 -11.54
C ALA A 381 4.34 6.03 -11.93
N ARG A 382 3.60 5.10 -12.57
CA ARG A 382 4.23 3.88 -13.11
C ARG A 382 5.23 4.14 -14.23
N LEU A 383 5.24 5.35 -14.80
CA LEU A 383 6.13 5.79 -15.87
C LEU A 383 7.33 6.63 -15.36
N THR A 384 7.54 6.73 -14.04
CA THR A 384 8.55 7.62 -13.43
C THR A 384 9.79 6.88 -12.92
N ASN A 385 10.15 5.73 -13.51
CA ASN A 385 11.30 4.90 -13.12
C ASN A 385 12.66 5.61 -13.14
N THR A 386 12.79 6.71 -13.90
CA THR A 386 14.01 7.53 -13.99
C THR A 386 13.99 8.75 -13.07
N LEU A 387 12.90 8.99 -12.34
CA LEU A 387 12.69 10.20 -11.56
C LEU A 387 12.81 9.93 -10.07
N ARG A 388 13.17 10.99 -9.33
CA ARG A 388 12.93 11.09 -7.89
C ARG A 388 11.86 12.15 -7.70
N ILE A 389 10.84 11.81 -6.94
CA ILE A 389 9.65 12.64 -6.80
C ILE A 389 9.40 12.90 -5.31
N ILE A 390 9.07 14.14 -4.94
CA ILE A 390 8.35 14.41 -3.69
C ILE A 390 6.87 14.56 -4.07
N ALA A 391 6.02 13.67 -3.54
CA ALA A 391 4.59 13.70 -3.72
C ALA A 391 3.93 14.56 -2.64
N TYR A 392 2.97 15.38 -3.07
CA TYR A 392 2.27 16.32 -2.21
C TYR A 392 0.78 15.98 -2.09
N GLU A 393 0.18 16.37 -0.96
CA GLU A 393 -1.27 16.41 -0.78
C GLU A 393 -1.74 17.84 -0.56
N TRP A 394 -2.95 18.13 -1.00
CA TRP A 394 -3.58 19.41 -0.73
C TRP A 394 -4.17 19.41 0.68
N ASP A 395 -3.91 20.46 1.43
CA ASP A 395 -4.46 20.67 2.76
C ASP A 395 -4.98 22.10 2.92
N GLU A 396 -6.10 22.23 3.62
CA GLU A 396 -6.71 23.50 4.02
C GLU A 396 -7.07 23.51 5.50
N SER A 397 -6.64 22.50 6.26
CA SER A 397 -7.01 22.34 7.66
C SER A 397 -6.46 23.51 8.48
N ASP A 398 -7.25 23.94 9.47
CA ASP A 398 -6.89 25.01 10.39
C ASP A 398 -5.70 24.60 11.26
N SER A 399 -4.90 25.58 11.71
CA SER A 399 -3.85 25.29 12.68
C SER A 399 -4.46 24.90 14.03
N VAL A 400 -3.76 24.06 14.80
CA VAL A 400 -4.13 23.73 16.19
C VAL A 400 -4.21 24.99 17.06
N GLU A 401 -3.48 26.04 16.68
CA GLU A 401 -3.43 27.34 17.36
C GLU A 401 -4.52 28.32 16.89
N GLY A 402 -5.35 27.93 15.91
CA GLY A 402 -6.47 28.73 15.39
C GLY A 402 -6.09 29.76 14.33
N ASP A 403 -4.85 29.74 13.84
CA ASP A 403 -4.39 30.60 12.75
C ASP A 403 -4.87 30.07 11.40
N PHE A 404 -5.36 30.97 10.55
CA PHE A 404 -5.70 30.66 9.17
C PHE A 404 -4.44 30.47 8.33
N LEU A 405 -4.14 29.21 7.96
CA LEU A 405 -2.96 28.84 7.16
C LEU A 405 -3.19 28.93 5.64
N GLY A 406 -4.46 28.98 5.22
CA GLY A 406 -4.85 28.94 3.82
C GLY A 406 -4.60 27.57 3.14
N PRO A 407 -5.05 27.43 1.89
CA PRO A 407 -4.88 26.21 1.12
C PRO A 407 -3.42 26.03 0.69
N ARG A 408 -2.82 24.89 1.00
CA ARG A 408 -1.40 24.61 0.78
C ARG A 408 -1.16 23.18 0.30
N TYR A 409 0.06 22.93 -0.16
CA TYR A 409 0.51 21.59 -0.52
C TYR A 409 1.53 21.10 0.51
N GLU A 410 1.21 20.00 1.18
CA GLU A 410 2.06 19.36 2.19
C GLU A 410 2.87 18.23 1.56
N ALA A 411 4.17 18.20 1.83
CA ALA A 411 5.03 17.11 1.34
C ALA A 411 4.67 15.83 2.10
N VAL A 412 4.38 14.75 1.38
CA VAL A 412 3.92 13.49 1.98
C VAL A 412 4.96 12.39 1.89
N ALA A 413 5.51 12.14 0.70
CA ALA A 413 6.48 11.06 0.51
C ALA A 413 7.48 11.34 -0.60
N THR A 414 8.74 10.91 -0.39
CA THR A 414 9.71 10.80 -1.48
C THR A 414 9.54 9.46 -2.16
N LEU A 415 9.31 9.48 -3.47
CA LEU A 415 9.10 8.32 -4.32
C LEU A 415 10.30 8.09 -5.24
N ARG A 416 10.73 6.83 -5.31
CA ARG A 416 11.78 6.35 -6.20
C ARG A 416 11.40 4.97 -6.74
N ALA A 417 10.73 4.97 -7.88
CA ALA A 417 10.37 3.73 -8.57
C ALA A 417 11.62 2.85 -8.84
N SER A 418 11.43 1.54 -8.79
CA SER A 418 12.49 0.53 -9.02
C SER A 418 13.67 0.55 -8.03
N ALA A 419 13.59 1.27 -6.90
CA ALA A 419 14.61 1.16 -5.86
C ALA A 419 14.54 -0.20 -5.14
N PRO A 420 15.69 -0.80 -4.75
CA PRO A 420 15.70 -2.10 -4.05
C PRO A 420 14.93 -2.10 -2.72
N THR A 421 14.82 -0.94 -2.08
CA THR A 421 14.15 -0.75 -0.80
C THR A 421 12.64 -0.59 -0.92
N GLY A 422 12.11 -0.39 -2.13
CA GLY A 422 10.71 -0.06 -2.39
C GLY A 422 10.51 1.32 -3.01
N ALA A 423 9.31 1.59 -3.51
CA ALA A 423 9.01 2.84 -4.20
C ALA A 423 8.89 4.07 -3.28
N ILE A 424 8.59 3.87 -1.99
CA ILE A 424 8.55 4.94 -0.99
C ILE A 424 9.91 4.94 -0.28
N GLU A 425 10.69 6.00 -0.46
CA GLU A 425 12.03 6.16 0.13
C GLU A 425 11.96 6.88 1.48
N HIS A 426 11.04 7.84 1.62
CA HIS A 426 10.86 8.64 2.83
C HIS A 426 9.40 9.07 3.00
N VAL A 427 8.92 9.15 4.25
CA VAL A 427 7.60 9.71 4.62
C VAL A 427 7.85 11.03 5.35
N HIS A 428 7.33 12.13 4.82
CA HIS A 428 7.60 13.49 5.31
C HIS A 428 6.63 13.96 6.40
N ILE A 429 5.38 13.49 6.36
CA ILE A 429 4.38 13.84 7.37
C ILE A 429 4.65 13.12 8.70
N THR A 430 4.46 13.84 9.79
CA THR A 430 4.51 13.30 11.16
C THR A 430 3.10 12.94 11.63
N GLN A 431 2.98 12.05 12.63
CA GLN A 431 1.70 11.82 13.27
C GLN A 431 1.24 13.11 13.98
N SER A 432 -0.01 13.51 13.75
CA SER A 432 -0.71 14.55 14.51
C SER A 432 -1.26 13.97 15.80
#